data_AF-A0A4R3GK30-F1
#
_entry.id   AF-A0A4R3GK30-F1
#
_cell.length_a   1.000
_cell.length_b   1.000
_cell.length_c   1.000
_cell.angle_alpha   90.00
_cell.angle_beta   90.00
_cell.angle_gamma   90.00
#
_symmetry.space_group_name_H-M   'P 1'
#
loop_
_entity.id
_entity.type
_entity.pdbx_description
1 polymer ?
#
loop_
_entity_poly.entity_id
_entity_poly.type
_entity_poly.pdbx_seq_one_letter_code
_entity_poly.pdbx_strand_id
1 'polypeptide(L)'
;MSKAKSPRSTQLTEVKEPSTVEILGQLLILETVAASATTRLLRFHDSDEKPQLIRQILDEIDDNCRRKGLRLRDVLDAQEFAKNLICDAQAEADRLDSIKHAHLKRSQH
;
A
#
# COMPACT_ATOMS: atom_id res chain seq x y z
N MET A 1 -41.16 27.83 42.18
CA MET A 1 -40.35 26.73 41.64
C MET A 1 -40.07 26.99 40.17
N SER A 2 -38.82 27.30 39.82
CA SER A 2 -38.42 27.46 38.41
C SER A 2 -37.08 26.76 38.23
N LYS A 3 -37.13 25.58 37.58
CA LYS A 3 -35.95 24.76 37.28
C LYS A 3 -35.12 25.46 36.20
N ALA A 4 -33.94 25.95 36.57
CA ALA A 4 -32.96 26.43 35.62
C ALA A 4 -32.39 25.23 34.83
N LYS A 5 -32.41 25.33 33.50
CA LYS A 5 -31.90 24.32 32.57
C LYS A 5 -30.39 24.17 32.73
N SER A 6 -29.96 22.92 32.91
CA SER A 6 -28.57 22.50 32.87
C SER A 6 -27.97 22.78 31.48
N PRO A 7 -26.77 23.39 31.37
CA PRO A 7 -26.08 23.49 30.10
C PRO A 7 -25.53 22.11 29.73
N ARG A 8 -26.06 21.57 28.63
CA ARG A 8 -25.57 20.36 27.97
C ARG A 8 -24.13 20.63 27.52
N SER A 9 -23.18 20.13 28.30
CA SER A 9 -21.76 20.10 27.94
C SER A 9 -21.63 19.34 26.63
N THR A 10 -21.31 20.06 25.56
CA THR A 10 -21.01 19.45 24.26
C THR A 10 -19.58 18.96 24.40
N GLN A 11 -19.41 17.68 24.72
CA GLN A 11 -18.13 17.00 24.58
C GLN A 11 -17.75 17.09 23.11
N LEU A 12 -16.91 18.07 22.78
CA LEU A 12 -16.05 18.00 21.62
C LEU A 12 -15.14 16.81 21.90
N THR A 13 -15.35 15.69 21.22
CA THR A 13 -14.37 14.61 21.16
C THR A 13 -13.07 15.24 20.66
N GLU A 14 -12.12 15.46 21.56
CA GLU A 14 -10.74 15.75 21.20
C GLU A 14 -10.28 14.66 20.23
N VAL A 15 -10.12 15.01 18.97
CA VAL A 15 -9.45 14.16 17.99
C VAL A 15 -7.98 14.19 18.39
N LYS A 16 -7.57 13.22 19.21
CA LYS A 16 -6.18 13.05 19.60
C LYS A 16 -5.37 12.73 18.36
N GLU A 17 -4.38 13.57 18.04
CA GLU A 17 -3.46 13.29 16.95
C GLU A 17 -2.69 11.98 17.23
N PRO A 18 -2.52 11.13 16.21
CA PRO A 18 -1.78 9.89 16.37
C PRO A 18 -0.31 10.20 16.68
N SER A 19 0.26 9.43 17.61
CA SER A 19 1.68 9.50 17.92
C SER A 19 2.53 9.03 16.74
N THR A 20 3.79 9.44 16.70
CA THR A 20 4.76 8.99 15.69
C THR A 20 4.85 7.47 15.61
N VAL A 21 4.78 6.77 16.75
CA VAL A 21 4.83 5.31 16.81
C VAL A 21 3.59 4.69 16.16
N GLU A 22 2.41 5.26 16.39
CA GLU A 22 1.17 4.81 15.75
C GLU A 22 1.20 5.05 14.24
N ILE A 23 1.72 6.19 13.78
CA ILE A 23 1.89 6.50 12.35
C ILE A 23 2.84 5.49 11.70
N LEU A 24 4.01 5.23 12.30
CA LEU A 24 4.98 4.27 11.77
C LEU A 24 4.40 2.85 11.74
N GLY A 25 3.64 2.46 12.77
CA GLY A 25 2.94 1.17 12.80
C GLY A 25 1.92 1.04 11.67
N GLN A 26 1.15 2.09 11.39
CA GLN A 26 0.20 2.12 10.28
C GLN A 26 0.90 2.04 8.92
N LEU A 27 2.02 2.75 8.74
CA LEU A 27 2.82 2.70 7.51
C LEU A 27 3.37 1.30 7.24
N LEU A 28 3.89 0.60 8.27
CA LEU A 28 4.38 -0.77 8.13
C LEU A 28 3.29 -1.75 7.69
N ILE A 29 2.08 -1.60 8.24
CA ILE A 29 0.93 -2.42 7.85
C ILE A 29 0.57 -2.15 6.38
N LEU A 30 0.50 -0.88 5.98
CA LEU A 30 0.20 -0.50 4.60
C LEU A 30 1.24 -1.02 3.61
N GLU A 31 2.52 -0.94 3.95
CA GLU A 31 3.62 -1.49 3.15
C GLU A 31 3.48 -3.02 3.00
N THR A 32 3.20 -3.72 4.10
CA THR A 32 2.99 -5.18 4.09
C THR A 32 1.80 -5.57 3.20
N VAL A 33 0.68 -4.84 3.30
CA VAL A 33 -0.51 -5.07 2.46
C VAL A 33 -0.20 -4.78 1.00
N ALA A 34 0.48 -3.68 0.69
CA ALA A 34 0.87 -3.31 -0.66
C ALA A 34 1.79 -4.37 -1.30
N ALA A 35 2.82 -4.82 -0.57
CA ALA A 35 3.73 -5.87 -1.05
C ALA A 35 2.97 -7.17 -1.35
N SER A 36 2.14 -7.64 -0.40
CA SER A 36 1.35 -8.87 -0.56
C SER A 36 0.36 -8.80 -1.74
N ALA A 37 -0.35 -7.68 -1.88
CA ALA A 37 -1.28 -7.45 -2.98
C ALA A 37 -0.55 -7.40 -4.33
N THR A 38 0.58 -6.67 -4.39
CA THR A 38 1.38 -6.51 -5.60
C THR A 38 1.97 -7.85 -6.05
N THR A 39 2.54 -8.64 -5.14
CA THR A 39 3.04 -9.99 -5.46
C THR A 39 1.94 -10.87 -6.05
N ARG A 40 0.73 -10.86 -5.45
CA ARG A 40 -0.41 -11.61 -5.98
C ARG A 40 -0.81 -11.11 -7.36
N LEU A 41 -0.90 -9.80 -7.54
CA LEU A 41 -1.27 -9.18 -8.81
C LEU A 41 -0.28 -9.55 -9.92
N LEU A 42 1.02 -9.46 -9.65
CA LEU A 42 2.08 -9.82 -10.60
C LEU A 42 2.04 -11.30 -10.98
N ARG A 43 1.66 -12.20 -10.07
CA ARG A 43 1.51 -13.64 -10.39
C ARG A 43 0.33 -13.95 -11.32
N PHE A 44 -0.63 -13.03 -11.46
CA PHE A 44 -1.78 -13.20 -12.35
C PHE A 44 -1.57 -12.59 -13.73
N HIS A 45 -0.51 -11.83 -13.94
CA HIS A 45 -0.20 -11.17 -15.21
C HIS A 45 0.99 -11.82 -15.89
N ASP A 46 1.00 -11.85 -17.22
CA ASP A 46 2.12 -12.33 -18.00
C ASP A 46 3.25 -11.28 -18.15
N SER A 47 4.32 -11.65 -18.85
CA SER A 47 5.48 -10.77 -19.05
C SER A 47 5.16 -9.49 -19.84
N ASP A 48 4.11 -9.49 -20.64
CA ASP A 48 3.75 -8.40 -21.53
C ASP A 48 2.77 -7.43 -20.85
N GLU A 49 1.93 -7.96 -19.95
CA GLU A 49 0.99 -7.21 -19.13
C GLU A 49 1.66 -6.52 -17.92
N LYS A 50 2.64 -7.17 -17.29
CA LYS A 50 3.34 -6.64 -16.09
C LYS A 50 3.91 -5.22 -16.29
N PRO A 51 4.63 -4.89 -17.38
CA PRO A 51 5.14 -3.54 -17.57
C PRO A 51 4.03 -2.47 -17.68
N GLN A 52 2.90 -2.83 -18.27
CA GLN A 52 1.75 -1.92 -18.41
C GLN A 52 1.11 -1.67 -17.05
N LEU A 53 0.93 -2.72 -16.25
CA LEU A 53 0.44 -2.61 -14.88
C LEU A 53 1.35 -1.74 -14.01
N ILE A 54 2.67 -1.95 -14.06
CA ILE A 54 3.64 -1.14 -13.31
C ILE A 54 3.53 0.33 -13.71
N ARG A 55 3.42 0.62 -15.01
CA ARG A 55 3.23 1.98 -15.50
C ARG A 55 1.95 2.61 -14.95
N GLN A 56 0.83 1.89 -15.00
CA GLN A 56 -0.46 2.37 -14.48
C GLN A 56 -0.38 2.70 -12.99
N ILE A 57 0.25 1.84 -12.18
CA ILE A 57 0.46 2.10 -10.74
C ILE A 57 1.24 3.40 -10.53
N LEU A 58 2.33 3.61 -11.29
CA LEU A 58 3.16 4.80 -11.16
C LEU A 58 2.46 6.08 -11.63
N ASP A 59 1.66 5.99 -12.69
CA ASP A 59 0.85 7.10 -13.19
C ASP A 59 -0.25 7.46 -12.17
N GLU A 60 -0.90 6.47 -11.55
CA GLU A 60 -1.88 6.70 -10.48
C GLU A 60 -1.27 7.35 -9.24
N ILE A 61 -0.03 6.98 -8.89
CA ILE A 61 0.71 7.63 -7.79
C ILE A 61 0.98 9.10 -8.13
N ASP A 62 1.49 9.39 -9.33
CA ASP A 62 1.75 10.77 -9.77
C ASP A 62 0.47 11.62 -9.72
N ASP A 63 -0.61 11.10 -10.30
CA ASP A 63 -1.93 11.75 -10.32
C ASP A 63 -2.45 12.04 -8.91
N ASN A 64 -2.42 11.05 -8.02
CA ASN A 64 -2.89 11.21 -6.64
C ASN A 64 -2.01 12.19 -5.85
N CYS A 65 -0.70 12.14 -6.03
CA CYS A 65 0.23 13.03 -5.36
C CYS A 65 0.03 14.49 -5.82
N ARG A 66 -0.10 14.71 -7.13
CA ARG A 66 -0.38 16.04 -7.71
C ARG A 66 -1.73 16.59 -7.25
N ARG A 67 -2.78 15.77 -7.21
CA ARG A 67 -4.10 16.18 -6.68
C ARG A 67 -4.05 16.61 -5.22
N LYS A 68 -3.12 16.04 -4.44
CA LYS A 68 -2.86 16.43 -3.04
C LYS A 68 -1.90 17.62 -2.90
N GLY A 69 -1.43 18.20 -4.00
CA GLY A 69 -0.53 19.36 -3.99
C GLY A 69 0.89 19.05 -3.50
N LEU A 70 1.32 17.78 -3.58
CA LEU A 70 2.69 17.39 -3.23
C LEU A 70 3.70 18.02 -4.20
N ARG A 71 4.91 18.30 -3.70
CA ARG A 71 5.98 18.85 -4.53
C ARG A 71 6.50 17.77 -5.46
N LEU A 72 7.04 18.16 -6.62
CA LEU A 72 7.60 17.23 -7.60
C LEU A 72 8.60 16.24 -6.98
N ARG A 73 9.46 16.70 -6.07
CA ARG A 73 10.42 15.82 -5.38
C ARG A 73 9.70 14.71 -4.60
N ASP A 74 8.70 15.06 -3.82
CA ASP A 74 7.94 14.10 -3.00
C ASP A 74 7.18 13.10 -3.89
N VAL A 75 6.73 13.52 -5.07
CA VAL A 75 6.11 12.63 -6.06
C VAL A 75 7.13 11.64 -6.63
N LEU A 76 8.33 12.11 -6.99
CA LEU A 76 9.41 11.26 -7.49
C LEU A 76 9.86 10.27 -6.42
N ASP A 77 10.02 10.72 -5.18
CA ASP A 77 10.37 9.86 -4.03
C ASP A 77 9.32 8.77 -3.83
N ALA A 78 8.02 9.10 -3.93
CA ALA A 78 6.93 8.12 -3.84
C ALA A 78 6.93 7.11 -4.99
N GLN A 79 7.20 7.56 -6.23
CA GLN A 79 7.30 6.68 -7.39
C GLN A 79 8.53 5.76 -7.30
N GLU A 80 9.66 6.25 -6.80
CA GLU A 80 10.86 5.44 -6.58
C GLU A 80 10.61 4.38 -5.49
N PHE A 81 9.99 4.77 -4.38
CA PHE A 81 9.60 3.82 -3.34
C PHE A 81 8.68 2.72 -3.90
N ALA A 82 7.67 3.10 -4.70
CA ALA A 82 6.77 2.13 -5.31
C ALA A 82 7.50 1.19 -6.29
N LYS A 83 8.46 1.69 -7.08
CA LYS A 83 9.27 0.84 -7.97
C LYS A 83 10.06 -0.20 -7.18
N ASN A 84 10.68 0.20 -6.07
CA ASN A 84 11.45 -0.74 -5.23
C ASN A 84 10.54 -1.82 -4.65
N LEU A 85 9.38 -1.43 -4.11
CA LEU A 85 8.38 -2.38 -3.59
C LEU A 85 7.89 -3.34 -4.68
N ILE A 86 7.65 -2.87 -5.89
CA ILE A 86 7.26 -3.69 -7.04
C ILE A 86 8.37 -4.68 -7.42
N CYS A 87 9.63 -4.24 -7.43
CA CYS A 87 10.78 -5.12 -7.70
C CYS A 87 10.87 -6.26 -6.67
N ASP A 88 10.73 -5.95 -5.39
CA ASP A 88 10.74 -6.94 -4.31
C ASP A 88 9.54 -7.90 -4.45
N ALA A 89 8.36 -7.35 -4.75
CA ALA A 89 7.15 -8.13 -4.96
C ALA A 89 7.27 -9.08 -6.17
N GLN A 90 7.97 -8.65 -7.23
CA GLN A 90 8.25 -9.46 -8.42
C GLN A 90 9.24 -10.59 -8.09
N ALA A 91 10.30 -10.32 -7.32
CA ALA A 91 11.24 -11.34 -6.87
C ALA A 91 10.54 -12.42 -6.02
N GLU A 92 9.65 -12.02 -5.11
CA GLU A 92 8.87 -12.97 -4.31
C GLU A 92 7.85 -13.75 -5.17
N ALA A 93 7.21 -13.10 -6.16
CA ALA A 93 6.33 -13.77 -7.11
C ALA A 93 7.06 -14.90 -7.86
N ASP A 94 8.24 -14.61 -8.41
CA ASP A 94 9.05 -15.56 -9.16
C ASP A 94 9.53 -16.72 -8.28
N ARG A 95 9.87 -16.43 -7.03
CA ARG A 95 10.23 -17.44 -6.03
C ARG A 95 9.06 -18.39 -5.74
N LEU A 96 7.86 -17.86 -5.51
CA LEU A 96 6.67 -18.65 -5.22
C LEU A 96 6.27 -19.55 -6.40
N ASP A 97 6.39 -19.05 -7.63
CA ASP A 97 6.11 -19.85 -8.81
C ASP A 97 7.16 -20.96 -9.01
N SER A 98 8.44 -20.66 -8.73
CA SER A 98 9.51 -21.68 -8.72
C SER A 98 9.22 -22.81 -7.72
N ILE A 99 8.76 -22.48 -6.51
CA ILE A 99 8.35 -23.47 -5.50
C ILE A 99 7.19 -24.33 -6.02
N LYS A 100 6.14 -23.70 -6.58
CA LYS A 100 4.99 -24.41 -7.15
C LYS A 100 5.41 -25.42 -8.22
N HIS A 101 6.30 -25.02 -9.14
CA HIS A 101 6.80 -25.90 -10.19
C HIS A 101 7.67 -27.05 -9.66
N ALA A 102 8.44 -26.81 -8.59
CA ALA A 102 9.23 -27.87 -7.94
C ALA A 102 8.34 -28.93 -7.28
N HIS A 103 7.24 -28.52 -6.63
CA HIS A 103 6.28 -29.45 -6.03
C HIS A 103 5.55 -30.30 -7.08
N LEU A 104 5.13 -29.70 -8.18
CA LEU A 104 4.45 -30.42 -9.27
C LEU A 104 5.33 -31.52 -9.88
N LYS A 105 6.64 -31.27 -10.05
CA LYS A 105 7.60 -32.27 -10.53
C LYS A 105 7.78 -33.43 -9.55
N ARG A 106 7.73 -33.18 -8.23
CA ARG A 106 7.83 -34.22 -7.20
C ARG A 106 6.60 -35.11 -7.10
N SER A 107 5.41 -34.60 -7.43
CA SER A 107 4.15 -35.37 -7.40
C SER A 107 3.90 -36.25 -8.63
N GLN A 108 4.78 -36.19 -9.64
CA GLN A 108 4.71 -36.99 -10.87
C GLN A 108 5.69 -38.17 -10.88
N HIS A 109 6.32 -38.47 -9.74
CA HIS A 109 7.18 -39.62 -9.49
C HIS A 109 6.67 -40.37 -8.25
#